data_AF-A0A376W0E8-F1
#
_entry.id   AF-A0A376W0E8-F1
#
_cell.length_a   1.000
_cell.length_b   1.000
_cell.length_c   1.000
_cell.angle_alpha   90.00
_cell.angle_beta   90.00
_cell.angle_gamma   90.00
#
_symmetry.space_group_name_H-M   'P 1'
#
loop_
_entity.id
_entity.type
_entity.pdbx_description
1 polymer ?
#
loop_
_entity_poly.entity_id
_entity_poly.type
_entity_poly.pdbx_seq_one_letter_code
_entity_poly.pdbx_strand_id
1 'polypeptide(L)' 'MDTSLAEEVQQTMATLAPNRFFFMSPYRSFTTSGCFARFDEPAVNGDSPDSPFQQKLAALFADAKRRASKIR' A
#
# COMPACT_ATOMS: atom_id res chain seq x y z
N MET A 1 7.55 21.50 47.64
CA MET A 1 7.37 20.35 46.71
C MET A 1 6.51 20.88 45.59
N ASP A 2 7.14 21.60 44.68
CA ASP A 2 6.49 22.20 43.51
C ASP A 2 6.39 21.12 42.44
N THR A 3 5.23 20.48 42.37
CA THR A 3 4.90 19.57 41.28
C THR A 3 4.74 20.40 40.01
N SER A 4 5.83 20.54 39.27
CA SER A 4 5.81 21.07 37.91
C SER A 4 4.88 20.18 37.08
N LEU A 5 3.71 20.70 36.71
CA LEU A 5 2.85 20.11 35.71
C LEU A 5 3.56 20.31 34.38
N ALA A 6 4.33 19.30 33.95
CA ALA A 6 4.83 19.26 32.60
C ALA A 6 3.63 19.43 31.66
N GLU A 7 3.65 20.50 30.87
CA GLU A 7 2.64 20.74 29.86
C GLU A 7 2.47 19.46 29.04
N GLU A 8 1.26 18.91 29.07
CA GLU A 8 0.89 17.77 28.25
C GLU A 8 0.92 18.30 26.81
N VAL A 9 2.09 18.21 26.17
CA VAL A 9 2.26 18.56 24.76
C VAL A 9 1.26 17.68 24.03
N GLN A 10 0.14 18.26 23.62
CA GLN A 10 -0.80 17.63 22.70
C GLN A 10 -0.04 17.41 21.40
N GLN A 11 0.63 16.26 21.33
CA GLN A 11 1.24 15.78 20.10
C GLN A 11 0.07 15.54 19.16
N THR A 12 -0.18 16.52 18.30
CA THR A 12 -1.13 16.36 17.20
C THR A 12 -0.52 15.33 16.27
N MET A 13 -0.83 14.05 16.51
CA MET A 13 -0.27 12.96 15.72
C MET A 13 -0.81 13.09 14.30
N ALA A 14 0.09 13.33 13.35
CA ALA A 14 -0.27 13.30 11.93
C ALA A 14 -0.85 11.93 11.60
N THR A 15 -2.12 11.89 11.22
CA THR A 15 -2.82 10.68 10.83
C THR A 15 -2.64 10.42 9.33
N LEU A 16 -2.69 9.15 8.94
CA LEU A 16 -2.53 8.77 7.54
C LEU A 16 -3.77 9.16 6.72
N ALA A 17 -3.56 9.75 5.55
CA ALA A 17 -4.66 10.06 4.64
C ALA A 17 -5.39 8.77 4.18
N PRO A 18 -6.74 8.81 4.05
CA PRO A 18 -7.56 7.60 3.79
C PRO A 18 -7.35 6.99 2.41
N ASN A 19 -6.66 7.69 1.49
CA ASN A 19 -6.34 7.21 0.15
C ASN A 19 -5.00 6.47 0.07
N ARG A 20 -4.35 6.19 1.21
CA ARG A 20 -3.10 5.44 1.28
C ARG A 20 -3.33 4.06 1.84
N PHE A 21 -2.69 3.06 1.24
CA PHE A 21 -2.64 1.73 1.84
C PHE A 21 -1.60 1.74 2.98
N PHE A 22 -1.94 1.09 4.08
CA PHE A 22 -1.10 0.93 5.26
C PHE A 22 -1.08 -0.53 5.68
N PHE A 23 0.12 -1.07 5.87
CA PHE A 23 0.28 -2.42 6.37
C PHE A 23 1.44 -2.46 7.36
N MET A 24 1.17 -2.98 8.56
CA MET A 24 2.15 -3.20 9.62
C MET A 24 2.18 -4.67 9.98
N SER A 25 3.34 -5.30 9.80
CA SER A 25 3.55 -6.71 10.07
C SER A 25 5.03 -6.94 10.43
N PRO A 26 5.34 -7.95 11.25
CA PRO A 26 6.71 -8.38 11.49
C PRO A 26 7.49 -8.69 10.21
N TYR A 27 6.81 -9.15 9.15
CA TYR A 27 7.48 -9.46 7.89
C TYR A 27 7.89 -8.21 7.12
N ARG A 28 6.92 -7.34 6.79
CA ARG A 28 7.13 -6.08 6.09
C ARG A 28 6.12 -5.05 6.57
N SER A 29 6.61 -3.85 6.82
CA SER A 29 5.79 -2.69 7.17
C SER A 29 6.01 -1.59 6.14
N PHE A 30 4.94 -1.05 5.56
CA PHE A 30 5.02 -0.01 4.54
C PHE A 30 3.71 0.78 4.36
N THR A 31 3.83 1.92 3.69
CA THR A 31 2.70 2.71 3.18
C THR A 31 2.81 2.88 1.67
N THR A 32 1.70 3.11 0.99
CA THR A 32 1.70 3.45 -0.45
C THR A 32 1.35 4.91 -0.69
N SER A 33 1.60 5.38 -1.91
CA SER A 33 1.14 6.67 -2.42
C SER A 33 0.70 6.52 -3.87
N GLY A 34 -0.38 7.19 -4.25
CA GLY A 34 -0.96 7.13 -5.59
C GLY A 34 -1.69 5.83 -5.90
N CYS A 35 -2.13 5.71 -7.16
CA CYS A 35 -2.82 4.54 -7.69
C CYS A 35 -2.44 4.40 -9.17
N PHE A 36 -1.58 3.44 -9.50
CA PHE A 36 -1.17 3.19 -10.89
C PHE A 36 -2.31 2.60 -11.72
N ALA A 37 -2.94 1.56 -11.19
CA ALA A 37 -4.10 0.89 -11.76
C ALA A 37 -4.92 0.26 -10.64
N ARG A 38 -6.23 0.16 -10.84
CA ARG A 38 -7.12 -0.68 -10.01
C ARG A 38 -7.16 -2.08 -10.61
N PHE A 39 -7.36 -3.07 -9.77
CA PHE A 39 -7.46 -4.47 -10.17
C PHE A 39 -8.63 -5.09 -9.40
N ASP A 40 -9.67 -5.47 -10.13
CA ASP A 40 -10.97 -5.93 -9.64
C ASP A 40 -11.31 -7.35 -10.13
N GLU A 41 -10.35 -8.04 -10.75
CA GLU A 41 -10.54 -9.41 -11.20
C GLU A 41 -10.82 -10.35 -10.01
N PRO A 42 -11.87 -11.18 -10.06
CA PRO A 42 -12.16 -12.14 -9.01
C PRO A 42 -11.00 -13.10 -8.77
N ALA A 43 -10.61 -13.31 -7.50
CA ALA A 43 -9.54 -14.24 -7.12
C ALA A 43 -9.95 -15.73 -7.14
N VAL A 44 -11.07 -16.06 -7.78
CA VAL A 44 -11.53 -17.46 -7.92
C VAL A 44 -10.51 -18.25 -8.75
N ASN A 45 -10.11 -19.43 -8.27
CA ASN A 45 -9.05 -20.25 -8.85
C ASN A 45 -7.68 -19.55 -8.95
N GLY A 46 -7.43 -18.55 -8.10
CA GLY A 46 -6.16 -17.80 -8.09
C GLY A 46 -4.95 -18.63 -7.67
N ASP A 47 -5.13 -19.85 -7.21
CA ASP A 47 -4.08 -20.86 -7.01
C ASP A 47 -3.51 -21.41 -8.32
N SER A 48 -4.30 -21.40 -9.40
CA SER A 48 -3.86 -21.82 -10.73
C SER A 48 -3.20 -20.66 -11.50
N PRO A 49 -1.95 -20.81 -11.99
CA PRO A 49 -1.28 -19.82 -12.82
C PRO A 49 -2.02 -19.50 -14.14
N ASP A 50 -2.83 -20.43 -14.62
CA ASP A 50 -3.59 -20.29 -15.87
C ASP A 50 -4.96 -19.63 -15.66
N SER A 51 -5.30 -19.27 -14.42
CA SER A 51 -6.54 -18.57 -14.12
C SER A 51 -6.57 -17.16 -14.73
N PRO A 52 -7.77 -16.64 -15.06
CA PRO A 52 -7.93 -15.25 -15.50
C PRO A 52 -7.30 -14.24 -14.52
N PHE A 53 -7.40 -14.51 -13.22
CA PHE A 53 -6.78 -13.72 -12.16
C PHE A 53 -5.26 -13.61 -12.32
N GLN A 54 -4.56 -14.74 -12.39
CA GLN A 54 -3.11 -14.77 -12.45
C GLN A 54 -2.58 -14.19 -13.77
N GLN A 55 -3.22 -14.50 -14.89
CA GLN A 55 -2.84 -13.97 -16.20
C GLN A 55 -2.97 -12.44 -16.26
N LYS A 56 -4.10 -11.88 -15.77
CA LYS A 56 -4.30 -10.42 -15.74
C LYS A 56 -3.37 -9.74 -14.74
N LEU A 57 -3.13 -10.35 -13.57
CA LEU A 57 -2.19 -9.84 -12.57
C LEU A 57 -0.77 -9.74 -13.14
N ALA A 58 -0.30 -10.80 -13.81
CA ALA A 58 1.02 -10.83 -14.44
C ALA A 58 1.17 -9.76 -15.53
N ALA A 59 0.15 -9.59 -16.37
CA ALA A 59 0.12 -8.55 -17.39
C ALA A 59 0.21 -7.15 -16.78
N LEU A 60 -0.55 -6.88 -15.71
CA LEU A 60 -0.58 -5.56 -15.06
C LEU A 60 0.78 -5.20 -14.41
N PHE A 61 1.46 -6.19 -13.83
CA PHE A 61 2.84 -5.99 -13.34
C PHE A 61 3.84 -5.73 -14.47
N ALA A 62 3.72 -6.41 -15.61
CA ALA A 62 4.57 -6.16 -16.76
C ALA A 62 4.37 -4.74 -17.30
N ASP A 63 3.13 -4.26 -17.35
CA ASP A 63 2.81 -2.89 -17.76
C ASP A 63 3.34 -1.85 -16.78
N ALA A 64 3.22 -2.08 -15.47
CA ALA A 64 3.78 -1.20 -14.44
C ALA A 64 5.30 -1.05 -14.58
N LYS A 65 6.03 -2.16 -14.77
CA LYS A 65 7.49 -2.16 -14.98
C LYS A 65 7.88 -1.38 -16.25
N ARG A 66 7.15 -1.59 -17.35
CA ARG A 66 7.41 -0.92 -18.64
C ARG A 66 7.21 0.59 -18.55
N ARG A 67 6.23 1.06 -17.77
CA ARG A 67 6.02 2.49 -17.55
C ARG A 67 7.01 3.09 -16.57
N ALA A 68 7.40 2.35 -15.52
CA ALA A 68 8.43 2.78 -14.59
C ALA A 68 9.79 2.98 -15.28
N SER A 69 10.16 2.13 -16.24
CA SER A 69 11.41 2.27 -17.00
C SER A 69 11.40 3.43 -18.01
N LYS A 70 10.25 4.06 -18.27
CA LYS A 70 10.12 5.20 -19.18
C LYS A 70 10.27 6.56 -18.49
N ILE A 71 10.40 6.57 -17.15
CA ILE A 71 10.53 7.78 -16.32
C ILE A 71 12.03 8.08 -16.01
N ARG A 72 12.96 7.47 -16.75
CA ARG A 72 14.40 7.70 -16.57
C ARG A 72 14.99 8.57 -17.67
#